data_AF-A0A9X0UHZ2-F1
#
_entry.id   AF-A0A9X0UHZ2-F1
#
_cell.length_a   1.000
_cell.length_b   1.000
_cell.length_c   1.000
_cell.angle_alpha   90.00
_cell.angle_beta   90.00
_cell.angle_gamma   90.00
#
_symmetry.space_group_name_H-M   'P 1'
#
loop_
_entity.id
_entity.type
_entity.pdbx_description
1 polymer ?
#
loop_
_entity_poly.entity_id
_entity_poly.type
_entity_poly.pdbx_seq_one_letter_code
_entity_poly.pdbx_strand_id
1 'polypeptide(L)'
;MFYINLIKTLALLFLSIALFSEVNAAPIVKAIPVSTSIDKNKFYSESFTKVVFLPSILTAEYNRVIGTFYPVNTSLIIETDIPNNEANTSYQLILTDNQAQCHTTTGSVVDLYDKFVNVEIDGKSIGINESIKLDDFKSNQNGFKSSIHYFNLQFSSLPDKMKVDEYLLRCGGSISVRLEFTI
;
A
#
# COMPACT_ATOMS: atom_id res chain seq x y z
N MET A 1 -101.71 -19.60 3.80
CA MET A 1 -101.15 -18.31 4.28
C MET A 1 -99.71 -18.43 4.80
N PHE A 2 -99.28 -19.57 5.37
CA PHE A 2 -97.90 -19.79 5.87
C PHE A 2 -96.78 -19.74 4.81
N TYR A 3 -97.03 -20.27 3.61
CA TYR A 3 -96.00 -20.38 2.55
C TYR A 3 -95.50 -19.03 2.01
N ILE A 4 -96.37 -18.02 1.97
CA ILE A 4 -96.03 -16.68 1.44
C ILE A 4 -95.14 -15.92 2.43
N ASN A 5 -95.36 -16.10 3.74
CA ASN A 5 -94.53 -15.47 4.76
C ASN A 5 -93.14 -16.10 4.83
N LEU A 6 -93.03 -17.42 4.60
CA LEU A 6 -91.76 -18.14 4.55
C LEU A 6 -90.88 -17.70 3.35
N ILE A 7 -91.48 -17.49 2.18
CA ILE A 7 -90.78 -17.01 0.99
C ILE A 7 -90.29 -15.57 1.19
N LYS A 8 -91.07 -14.71 1.86
CA LYS A 8 -90.68 -13.33 2.15
C LYS A 8 -89.52 -13.25 3.15
N THR A 9 -89.51 -14.09 4.19
CA THR A 9 -88.37 -14.15 5.13
C THR A 9 -87.13 -14.74 4.49
N LEU A 10 -87.26 -15.77 3.62
CA LEU A 10 -86.11 -16.30 2.88
C LEU A 10 -85.52 -15.26 1.92
N ALA A 11 -86.37 -14.49 1.23
CA ALA A 11 -85.93 -13.43 0.33
C ALA A 11 -85.25 -12.28 1.08
N LEU A 12 -85.76 -11.89 2.27
CA LEU A 12 -85.10 -10.89 3.12
C LEU A 12 -83.74 -11.36 3.65
N LEU A 13 -83.63 -12.66 3.97
CA LEU A 13 -82.39 -13.27 4.44
C LEU A 13 -81.34 -13.36 3.31
N PHE A 14 -81.77 -13.68 2.08
CA PHE A 14 -80.88 -13.67 0.92
C PHE A 14 -80.42 -12.25 0.55
N LEU A 15 -81.31 -11.26 0.69
CA LEU A 15 -80.97 -9.86 0.43
C LEU A 15 -80.01 -9.30 1.48
N SER A 16 -80.12 -9.71 2.75
CA SER A 16 -79.18 -9.28 3.78
C SER A 16 -77.80 -9.91 3.58
N ILE A 17 -77.71 -11.19 3.21
CA ILE A 17 -76.40 -11.86 2.94
C ILE A 17 -75.69 -11.24 1.73
N ALA A 18 -76.42 -10.80 0.71
CA ALA A 18 -75.85 -10.17 -0.48
C ALA A 18 -75.29 -8.75 -0.23
N LEU A 19 -75.66 -8.09 0.89
CA LEU A 19 -75.22 -6.73 1.21
C LEU A 19 -73.97 -6.68 2.11
N PHE A 20 -73.47 -7.83 2.60
CA PHE A 20 -72.27 -7.91 3.44
C PHE A 20 -71.05 -8.53 2.74
N SER A 21 -70.97 -8.46 1.41
CA SER A 21 -69.72 -8.80 0.71
C SER A 21 -68.71 -7.66 0.91
N GLU A 22 -67.95 -7.71 1.99
CA GLU A 22 -66.85 -6.78 2.23
C GLU A 22 -65.79 -6.90 1.12
N VAL A 23 -65.53 -5.78 0.45
CA VAL A 23 -64.49 -5.63 -0.58
C VAL A 23 -63.14 -5.63 0.11
N ASN A 24 -62.58 -6.81 0.35
CA ASN A 24 -61.21 -6.96 0.83
C ASN A 24 -60.24 -6.74 -0.34
N ALA A 25 -59.89 -5.48 -0.58
CA ALA A 25 -58.82 -5.15 -1.53
C ALA A 25 -57.47 -5.53 -0.90
N ALA A 26 -56.69 -6.36 -1.59
CA ALA A 26 -55.34 -6.68 -1.15
C ALA A 26 -54.49 -5.39 -1.05
N PRO A 27 -53.64 -5.23 -0.01
CA PRO A 27 -52.83 -4.04 0.16
C PRO A 27 -51.87 -3.87 -1.02
N ILE A 28 -51.88 -2.70 -1.64
CA ILE A 28 -50.95 -2.34 -2.70
C ILE A 28 -49.62 -1.95 -2.07
N VAL A 29 -48.67 -2.87 -2.07
CA VAL A 29 -47.29 -2.60 -1.65
C VAL A 29 -46.53 -1.97 -2.82
N LYS A 30 -46.13 -0.71 -2.69
CA LYS A 30 -45.22 -0.04 -3.63
C LYS A 30 -43.84 0.06 -3.00
N ALA A 31 -42.89 -0.70 -3.52
CA ALA A 31 -41.48 -0.51 -3.20
C ALA A 31 -40.90 0.56 -4.15
N ILE A 32 -40.29 1.59 -3.59
CA ILE A 32 -39.51 2.57 -4.36
C ILE A 32 -38.07 2.09 -4.32
N PRO A 33 -37.49 1.59 -5.42
CA PRO A 33 -36.10 1.22 -5.45
C PRO A 33 -35.25 2.48 -5.29
N VAL A 34 -34.51 2.56 -4.19
CA VAL A 34 -33.52 3.61 -3.97
C VAL A 34 -32.18 3.04 -4.41
N SER A 35 -31.57 3.66 -5.41
CA SER A 35 -30.18 3.42 -5.78
C SER A 35 -29.35 4.68 -5.51
N THR A 36 -28.10 4.48 -5.14
CA THR A 36 -27.12 5.55 -4.99
C THR A 36 -25.91 5.22 -5.84
N SER A 37 -25.29 6.25 -6.43
CA SER A 37 -24.03 6.13 -7.13
C SER A 37 -23.05 7.07 -6.45
N ILE A 38 -21.95 6.51 -5.95
CA ILE A 38 -20.86 7.26 -5.35
C ILE A 38 -19.68 7.19 -6.31
N ASP A 39 -19.24 8.35 -6.78
CA ASP A 39 -18.04 8.50 -7.57
C ASP A 39 -16.82 8.55 -6.63
N LYS A 40 -16.10 7.42 -6.51
CA LYS A 40 -14.96 7.28 -5.61
C LYS A 40 -13.77 8.18 -5.97
N ASN A 41 -13.61 8.52 -7.25
CA ASN A 41 -12.50 9.34 -7.76
C ASN A 41 -12.54 10.78 -7.24
N LYS A 42 -13.68 11.21 -6.65
CA LYS A 42 -13.82 12.52 -6.00
C LYS A 42 -13.34 12.53 -4.55
N PHE A 43 -13.05 11.36 -3.97
CA PHE A 43 -12.66 11.21 -2.57
C PHE A 43 -11.21 10.77 -2.38
N TYR A 44 -10.67 10.00 -3.33
CA TYR A 44 -9.30 9.47 -3.26
C TYR A 44 -8.52 9.88 -4.51
N SER A 45 -7.30 10.35 -4.31
CA SER A 45 -6.37 10.70 -5.40
C SER A 45 -5.60 9.50 -5.91
N GLU A 46 -5.66 8.38 -5.18
CA GLU A 46 -4.95 7.12 -5.44
C GLU A 46 -3.44 7.34 -5.59
N SER A 47 -2.86 8.03 -4.60
CA SER A 47 -1.48 8.47 -4.58
C SER A 47 -0.68 7.90 -3.41
N PHE A 48 0.65 7.94 -3.54
CA PHE A 48 1.55 7.75 -2.39
C PHE A 48 1.47 8.98 -1.49
N THR A 49 1.01 8.78 -0.26
CA THR A 49 0.88 9.86 0.74
C THR A 49 2.15 9.98 1.59
N LYS A 50 2.95 8.91 1.67
CA LYS A 50 4.22 8.90 2.39
C LYS A 50 5.18 7.88 1.80
N VAL A 51 6.43 8.31 1.61
CA VAL A 51 7.55 7.47 1.18
C VAL A 51 8.77 7.90 1.96
N VAL A 52 9.17 7.16 2.98
CA VAL A 52 10.28 7.56 3.88
C VAL A 52 11.12 6.39 4.32
N PHE A 53 12.43 6.61 4.45
CA PHE A 53 13.34 5.68 5.11
C PHE A 53 13.33 5.87 6.63
N LEU A 54 13.35 4.77 7.38
CA LEU A 54 13.44 4.74 8.83
C LEU A 54 14.45 3.68 9.29
N PRO A 55 15.60 4.09 9.87
CA PRO A 55 16.09 5.46 9.98
C PRO A 55 16.51 6.04 8.60
N SER A 56 16.40 7.36 8.44
CA SER A 56 16.81 8.07 7.21
C SER A 56 18.30 8.41 7.14
N ILE A 57 19.00 8.31 8.27
CA ILE A 57 20.45 8.49 8.38
C ILE A 57 21.02 7.22 8.99
N LEU A 58 22.06 6.69 8.35
CA LEU A 58 22.74 5.47 8.75
C LEU A 58 24.20 5.78 9.08
N THR A 59 24.74 5.07 10.07
CA THR A 59 26.17 5.11 10.40
C THR A 59 26.70 3.70 10.31
N ALA A 60 27.63 3.47 9.37
CA ALA A 60 28.27 2.18 9.18
C ALA A 60 29.58 2.12 9.98
N GLU A 61 29.76 1.06 10.76
CA GLU A 61 30.97 0.84 11.53
C GLU A 61 32.03 0.15 10.68
N TYR A 62 33.27 0.63 10.72
CA TYR A 62 34.37 0.05 9.96
C TYR A 62 35.06 -1.09 10.70
N ASN A 63 35.14 -2.26 10.07
CA ASN A 63 35.88 -3.40 10.59
C ASN A 63 37.30 -3.44 10.00
N ARG A 64 38.28 -3.11 10.85
CA ARG A 64 39.71 -3.08 10.48
C ARG A 64 40.29 -4.45 10.14
N VAL A 65 39.74 -5.55 10.68
CA VAL A 65 40.28 -6.90 10.47
C VAL A 65 40.02 -7.37 9.04
N ILE A 66 38.80 -7.13 8.54
CA ILE A 66 38.38 -7.53 7.18
C ILE A 66 38.47 -6.39 6.17
N GLY A 67 38.72 -5.17 6.61
CA GLY A 67 38.91 -4.00 5.77
C GLY A 67 37.64 -3.48 5.07
N THR A 68 36.46 -3.78 5.63
CA THR A 68 35.16 -3.32 5.12
C THR A 68 34.27 -2.78 6.24
N PHE A 69 33.19 -2.09 5.88
CA PHE A 69 32.16 -1.67 6.81
C PHE A 69 31.18 -2.81 7.09
N TYR A 70 30.67 -2.87 8.32
CA TYR A 70 29.56 -3.76 8.64
C TYR A 70 28.29 -3.36 7.86
N PRO A 71 27.46 -4.33 7.45
CA PRO A 71 26.20 -4.03 6.81
C PRO A 71 25.31 -3.16 7.70
N VAL A 72 24.57 -2.25 7.08
CA VAL A 72 23.57 -1.41 7.78
C VAL A 72 22.19 -1.63 7.19
N ASN A 73 21.17 -1.49 8.02
CA ASN A 73 19.78 -1.73 7.64
C ASN A 73 18.93 -0.48 7.81
N THR A 74 17.97 -0.29 6.90
CA THR A 74 16.87 0.67 7.05
C THR A 74 15.58 0.07 6.48
N SER A 75 14.45 0.69 6.78
CA SER A 75 13.15 0.29 6.23
C SER A 75 12.57 1.43 5.41
N LEU A 76 12.07 1.13 4.21
CA LEU A 76 11.26 2.05 3.43
C LEU A 76 9.79 1.85 3.80
N ILE A 77 9.17 2.89 4.33
CA ILE A 77 7.75 2.93 4.69
C ILE A 77 6.99 3.63 3.57
N ILE A 78 5.96 2.96 3.05
CA ILE A 78 5.09 3.44 1.98
C ILE A 78 3.66 3.45 2.49
N GLU A 79 3.02 4.62 2.46
CA GLU A 79 1.60 4.81 2.76
C GLU A 79 0.90 5.43 1.54
N THR A 80 -0.37 5.10 1.37
CA THR A 80 -1.21 5.61 0.28
C THR A 80 -2.54 6.11 0.80
N ASP A 81 -3.34 6.76 -0.06
CA ASP A 81 -4.78 7.00 0.17
C ASP A 81 -5.66 5.99 -0.59
N ILE A 82 -5.07 4.86 -1.04
CA ILE A 82 -5.79 3.81 -1.78
C ILE A 82 -6.47 2.89 -0.78
N PRO A 83 -7.81 2.75 -0.82
CA PRO A 83 -8.52 1.87 0.10
C PRO A 83 -8.04 0.42 0.01
N ASN A 84 -8.00 -0.27 1.15
CA ASN A 84 -7.49 -1.64 1.23
C ASN A 84 -8.25 -2.65 0.34
N ASN A 85 -9.53 -2.39 0.06
CA ASN A 85 -10.42 -3.22 -0.73
C ASN A 85 -10.34 -2.96 -2.24
N GLU A 86 -9.58 -1.95 -2.68
CA GLU A 86 -9.33 -1.74 -4.11
C GLU A 86 -8.45 -2.86 -4.65
N ALA A 87 -8.87 -3.45 -5.77
CA ALA A 87 -8.16 -4.53 -6.43
C ALA A 87 -7.16 -3.98 -7.45
N ASN A 88 -6.16 -4.80 -7.79
CA ASN A 88 -5.23 -4.55 -8.91
C ASN A 88 -4.36 -3.29 -8.81
N THR A 89 -4.07 -2.80 -7.60
CA THR A 89 -3.04 -1.78 -7.39
C THR A 89 -1.69 -2.43 -7.07
N SER A 90 -0.69 -2.16 -7.89
CA SER A 90 0.70 -2.56 -7.67
C SER A 90 1.63 -1.39 -7.94
N TYR A 91 2.89 -1.49 -7.51
CA TYR A 91 3.92 -0.53 -7.83
C TYR A 91 5.26 -1.22 -8.09
N GLN A 92 6.17 -0.48 -8.68
CA GLN A 92 7.56 -0.88 -8.79
C GLN A 92 8.45 0.10 -8.04
N LEU A 93 9.51 -0.43 -7.45
CA LEU A 93 10.55 0.34 -6.80
C LEU A 93 11.79 0.34 -7.69
N ILE A 94 12.31 1.53 -7.98
CA ILE A 94 13.48 1.75 -8.81
C ILE A 94 14.57 2.39 -7.95
N LEU A 95 15.77 1.80 -7.91
CA LEU A 95 16.93 2.43 -7.27
C LEU A 95 17.50 3.48 -8.22
N THR A 96 17.33 4.77 -7.91
CA THR A 96 17.73 5.87 -8.80
C THR A 96 19.11 6.42 -8.49
N ASP A 97 19.57 6.26 -7.25
CA ASP A 97 20.88 6.72 -6.81
C ASP A 97 21.50 5.74 -5.82
N ASN A 98 22.82 5.54 -5.95
CA ASN A 98 23.63 4.77 -5.02
C ASN A 98 25.07 5.29 -5.11
N GLN A 99 25.37 6.28 -4.30
CA GLN A 99 26.66 6.97 -4.27
C GLN A 99 27.37 6.74 -2.96
N ALA A 100 28.68 6.55 -3.05
CA ALA A 100 29.58 6.56 -1.92
C ALA A 100 30.86 7.28 -2.31
N GLN A 101 31.40 8.06 -1.38
CA GLN A 101 32.67 8.74 -1.53
C GLN A 101 33.42 8.75 -0.21
N CYS A 102 34.71 8.48 -0.26
CA CYS A 102 35.59 8.60 0.89
C CYS A 102 36.66 9.65 0.62
N HIS A 103 37.05 10.35 1.67
CA HIS A 103 38.11 11.35 1.65
C HIS A 103 39.13 11.06 2.74
N THR A 104 40.40 11.33 2.48
CA THR A 104 41.42 11.38 3.52
C THR A 104 41.19 12.59 4.45
N THR A 105 41.84 12.63 5.61
CA THR A 105 41.84 13.82 6.47
C THR A 105 42.43 15.07 5.80
N THR A 106 43.28 14.91 4.78
CA THR A 106 43.80 16.01 3.97
C THR A 106 42.82 16.47 2.87
N GLY A 107 41.66 15.81 2.74
CA GLY A 107 40.61 16.16 1.78
C GLY A 107 40.80 15.56 0.38
N SER A 108 41.72 14.59 0.22
CA SER A 108 41.91 13.90 -1.06
C SER A 108 40.84 12.82 -1.26
N VAL A 109 40.22 12.80 -2.44
CA VAL A 109 39.22 11.78 -2.81
C VAL A 109 39.91 10.42 -2.90
N VAL A 110 39.25 9.40 -2.35
CA VAL A 110 39.65 8.00 -2.47
C VAL A 110 38.86 7.34 -3.58
N ASP A 111 39.56 6.76 -4.55
CA ASP A 111 38.95 5.96 -5.61
C ASP A 111 38.41 4.65 -5.03
N LEU A 112 37.08 4.55 -4.94
CA LEU A 112 36.40 3.34 -4.50
C LEU A 112 36.21 2.38 -5.68
N TYR A 113 36.10 1.09 -5.39
CA TYR A 113 35.73 0.10 -6.41
C TYR A 113 34.32 0.36 -6.94
N ASP A 114 34.09 -0.02 -8.20
CA ASP A 114 32.74 -0.03 -8.77
C ASP A 114 31.81 -0.86 -7.88
N LYS A 115 30.58 -0.37 -7.69
CA LYS A 115 29.56 -1.01 -6.83
C LYS A 115 30.07 -1.22 -5.39
N PHE A 116 30.82 -0.25 -4.86
CA PHE A 116 31.29 -0.26 -3.48
C PHE A 116 30.18 -0.56 -2.46
N VAL A 117 28.99 0.00 -2.68
CA VAL A 117 27.77 -0.30 -1.92
C VAL A 117 26.87 -1.19 -2.75
N ASN A 118 26.57 -2.38 -2.25
CA ASN A 118 25.51 -3.24 -2.77
C ASN A 118 24.23 -3.00 -1.96
N VAL A 119 23.11 -2.84 -2.67
CA VAL A 119 21.79 -2.59 -2.07
C VAL A 119 20.93 -3.83 -2.28
N GLU A 120 20.39 -4.37 -1.19
CA GLU A 120 19.37 -5.41 -1.22
C GLU A 120 18.05 -4.87 -0.67
N ILE A 121 16.95 -5.20 -1.34
CA ILE A 121 15.59 -4.86 -0.93
C ILE A 121 14.83 -6.17 -0.75
N ASP A 122 14.34 -6.42 0.47
CA ASP A 122 13.68 -7.68 0.86
C ASP A 122 14.50 -8.93 0.48
N GLY A 123 15.82 -8.84 0.63
CA GLY A 123 16.78 -9.92 0.32
C GLY A 123 17.09 -10.10 -1.18
N LYS A 124 16.65 -9.18 -2.04
CA LYS A 124 16.97 -9.19 -3.48
C LYS A 124 17.89 -8.02 -3.82
N SER A 125 19.05 -8.30 -4.40
CA SER A 125 20.00 -7.28 -4.87
C SER A 125 19.42 -6.49 -6.05
N ILE A 126 19.68 -5.18 -6.08
CA ILE A 126 19.21 -4.26 -7.11
C ILE A 126 20.32 -3.30 -7.55
N GLY A 127 20.46 -3.10 -8.85
CA GLY A 127 21.35 -2.11 -9.46
C GLY A 127 20.70 -0.73 -9.66
N ILE A 128 21.53 0.28 -9.94
CA ILE A 128 21.04 1.61 -10.30
C ILE A 128 20.23 1.51 -11.60
N ASN A 129 19.08 2.18 -11.64
CA ASN A 129 18.07 2.17 -12.70
C ASN A 129 17.39 0.83 -12.94
N GLU A 130 17.62 -0.18 -12.08
CA GLU A 130 16.86 -1.42 -12.12
C GLU A 130 15.56 -1.25 -11.32
N SER A 131 14.49 -1.87 -11.82
CA SER A 131 13.19 -1.96 -11.14
C SER A 131 13.03 -3.33 -10.52
N ILE A 132 12.52 -3.37 -9.29
CA ILE A 132 12.17 -4.63 -8.63
C ILE A 132 10.66 -4.72 -8.42
N LYS A 133 10.11 -5.89 -8.77
CA LYS A 133 8.75 -6.27 -8.38
C LYS A 133 8.80 -6.90 -6.99
N LEU A 134 8.16 -6.22 -6.05
CA LEU A 134 8.02 -6.65 -4.68
C LEU A 134 6.60 -7.15 -4.48
N ASP A 135 6.38 -7.86 -3.38
CA ASP A 135 5.02 -8.19 -3.01
C ASP A 135 4.39 -6.95 -2.36
N ASP A 136 3.55 -6.26 -3.12
CA ASP A 136 3.07 -4.93 -2.76
C ASP A 136 1.88 -4.97 -1.79
N PHE A 137 1.77 -3.92 -0.97
CA PHE A 137 0.65 -3.59 -0.10
C PHE A 137 0.19 -4.71 0.85
N LYS A 138 1.15 -5.40 1.49
CA LYS A 138 0.87 -6.44 2.50
C LYS A 138 0.31 -5.92 3.83
N SER A 139 0.25 -4.62 4.03
CA SER A 139 -0.20 -4.00 5.27
C SER A 139 -1.34 -3.02 5.04
N ASN A 140 -2.03 -2.68 6.13
CA ASN A 140 -3.10 -1.70 6.17
C ASN A 140 -2.77 -0.65 7.24
N GLN A 141 -2.86 0.62 6.87
CA GLN A 141 -2.78 1.74 7.78
C GLN A 141 -4.03 2.60 7.64
N ASN A 142 -4.84 2.67 8.69
CA ASN A 142 -6.07 3.47 8.77
C ASN A 142 -7.09 3.19 7.64
N GLY A 143 -7.15 1.96 7.13
CA GLY A 143 -8.06 1.57 6.04
C GLY A 143 -7.43 1.66 4.65
N PHE A 144 -6.19 2.15 4.54
CA PHE A 144 -5.47 2.33 3.28
C PHE A 144 -4.33 1.33 3.11
N LYS A 145 -3.99 1.06 1.85
CA LYS A 145 -2.88 0.19 1.46
C LYS A 145 -1.54 0.77 1.92
N SER A 146 -0.70 -0.07 2.50
CA SER A 146 0.65 0.31 2.96
C SER A 146 1.63 -0.85 2.81
N SER A 147 2.92 -0.51 2.72
CA SER A 147 4.02 -1.46 2.61
C SER A 147 5.22 -1.03 3.43
N ILE A 148 6.01 -2.02 3.85
CA ILE A 148 7.32 -1.82 4.44
C ILE A 148 8.29 -2.74 3.69
N HIS A 149 9.40 -2.19 3.20
CA HIS A 149 10.48 -2.95 2.59
C HIS A 149 11.77 -2.77 3.37
N TYR A 150 12.52 -3.85 3.53
CA TYR A 150 13.78 -3.86 4.26
C TYR A 150 14.95 -3.67 3.30
N PHE A 151 15.74 -2.64 3.58
CA PHE A 151 16.97 -2.34 2.85
C PHE A 151 18.16 -2.82 3.67
N ASN A 152 19.04 -3.57 3.02
CA ASN A 152 20.34 -3.96 3.54
C ASN A 152 21.43 -3.39 2.63
N LEU A 153 22.31 -2.57 3.21
CA LEU A 153 23.46 -1.98 2.52
C LEU A 153 24.71 -2.74 2.93
N GLN A 154 25.36 -3.34 1.94
CA GLN A 154 26.60 -4.09 2.12
C GLN A 154 27.74 -3.36 1.44
N PHE A 155 28.90 -3.36 2.07
CA PHE A 155 30.06 -2.61 1.61
C PHE A 155 31.17 -3.56 1.17
N SER A 156 31.78 -3.24 0.04
CA SER A 156 33.00 -3.87 -0.42
C SER A 156 34.20 -3.40 0.42
N SER A 157 35.32 -4.12 0.38
CA SER A 157 36.53 -3.66 1.07
C SER A 157 37.05 -2.36 0.45
N LEU A 158 37.63 -1.50 1.28
CA LEU A 158 38.39 -0.34 0.79
C LEU A 158 39.62 -0.80 -0.03
N PRO A 159 40.16 0.02 -0.94
CA PRO A 159 41.39 -0.30 -1.66
C PRO A 159 42.57 -0.58 -0.72
N ASP A 160 43.44 -1.53 -1.07
CA ASP A 160 44.53 -1.98 -0.18
C ASP A 160 45.47 -0.86 0.28
N LYS A 161 45.71 0.14 -0.58
CA LYS A 161 46.54 1.33 -0.26
C LYS A 161 45.97 2.18 0.88
N MET A 162 44.69 1.98 1.21
CA MET A 162 43.93 2.75 2.20
C MET A 162 43.62 1.93 3.47
N LYS A 163 44.01 0.64 3.51
CA LYS A 163 43.84 -0.25 4.68
C LYS A 163 44.91 -0.05 5.76
N VAL A 164 45.89 0.83 5.53
CA VAL A 164 47.03 1.07 6.41
C VAL A 164 46.73 2.24 7.36
N ASP A 165 47.09 2.12 8.64
CA ASP A 165 46.86 3.06 9.76
C ASP A 165 47.32 4.52 9.53
N GLU A 166 47.88 4.85 8.37
CA GLU A 166 48.34 6.19 8.00
C GLU A 166 47.21 7.14 7.59
N TYR A 167 46.05 6.61 7.16
CA TYR A 167 44.95 7.43 6.64
C TYR A 167 43.69 7.31 7.49
N LEU A 168 43.36 8.38 8.20
CA LEU A 168 42.02 8.59 8.72
C LEU A 168 41.10 8.95 7.55
N LEU A 169 40.09 8.11 7.30
CA LEU A 169 39.13 8.30 6.22
C LEU A 169 37.79 8.81 6.74
N ARG A 170 37.13 9.65 5.93
CA ARG A 170 35.75 10.09 6.12
C ARG A 170 34.95 9.69 4.91
N CYS A 171 33.98 8.81 5.11
CA CYS A 171 33.12 8.31 4.05
C CYS A 171 31.69 8.84 4.23
N GLY A 172 31.02 9.13 3.12
CA GLY A 172 29.63 9.54 3.07
C GLY A 172 29.01 9.09 1.75
N GLY A 173 27.68 9.11 1.69
CA GLY A 173 26.96 8.63 0.52
C GLY A 173 25.46 8.83 0.67
N SER A 174 24.75 8.44 -0.38
CA SER A 174 23.30 8.49 -0.47
C SER A 174 22.77 7.34 -1.29
N ILE A 175 21.57 6.90 -0.94
CA ILE A 175 20.73 6.09 -1.82
C ILE A 175 19.43 6.86 -2.07
N SER A 176 18.87 6.72 -3.25
CA SER A 176 17.56 7.27 -3.58
C SER A 176 16.74 6.24 -4.34
N VAL A 177 15.44 6.26 -4.10
CA VAL A 177 14.50 5.36 -4.77
C VAL A 177 13.34 6.17 -5.36
N ARG A 178 12.77 5.64 -6.44
CA ARG A 178 11.53 6.13 -7.02
C ARG A 178 10.49 5.02 -7.00
N LEU A 179 9.24 5.40 -6.71
CA LEU A 179 8.09 4.52 -6.81
C LEU A 179 7.22 4.93 -7.98
N GLU A 180 6.70 3.95 -8.68
CA GLU A 180 5.80 4.13 -9.81
C GLU A 180 4.67 3.10 -9.69
N PHE A 181 3.42 3.54 -9.73
CA PHE A 181 2.30 2.61 -9.85
C PHE A 181 2.42 1.84 -11.17
N THR A 182 2.16 0.54 -11.11
CA THR A 182 2.06 -0.32 -12.28
C THR A 182 0.59 -0.48 -12.63
N ILE A 183 0.23 -0.10 -13.86
CA ILE A 183 -1.13 -0.16 -14.41
C ILE A 183 -1.20 -1.36 -15.37
#